data_AF-A5AJK2-F1
#
_entry.id   AF-A5AJK2-F1
#
_cell.length_a   1.000
_cell.length_b   1.000
_cell.length_c   1.000
_cell.angle_alpha   90.00
_cell.angle_beta   90.00
_cell.angle_gamma   90.00
#
_symmetry.space_group_name_H-M   'P 1'
#
loop_
_entity.id
_entity.type
_entity.pdbx_description
1 polymer ?
#
loop_
_entity_poly.entity_id
_entity_poly.type
_entity_poly.pdbx_seq_one_letter_code
_entity_poly.pdbx_strand_id
1 'polypeptide(L)' 'MASFPDSGAVQTLLWCCSQSASFIFANVNNIPVLNGTNFKKWKEHVIIVLGYMDLDYALREDRPPDLTSASTAEQRSTVL' A
#
# COMPACT_ATOMS: atom_id res chain seq x y z
N MET A 1 -0.28 -34.93 -21.81
CA MET A 1 -1.54 -34.18 -22.02
C MET A 1 -1.74 -33.35 -20.77
N ALA A 2 -1.73 -32.01 -20.79
CA ALA A 2 -2.27 -31.14 -21.83
C ALA A 2 -1.20 -30.25 -22.48
N SER A 3 -1.32 -30.16 -23.80
CA SER A 3 -0.74 -29.10 -24.63
C SER A 3 -1.60 -27.84 -24.43
N PHE A 4 -0.99 -26.68 -24.27
CA PHE A 4 -1.71 -25.40 -24.35
C PHE A 4 -1.26 -24.65 -25.61
N PRO A 5 -2.21 -24.17 -26.46
CA PRO A 5 -1.88 -23.42 -27.67
C PRO A 5 -1.70 -21.92 -27.38
N ASP A 6 -1.05 -21.19 -28.31
CA ASP A 6 -0.54 -19.81 -28.22
C ASP A 6 -1.58 -18.70 -27.87
N SER A 7 -2.04 -18.70 -26.61
CA SER A 7 -2.92 -17.71 -25.94
C SER A 7 -2.30 -17.18 -24.62
N GLY A 8 -1.04 -17.56 -24.36
CA GLY A 8 -0.45 -17.60 -23.02
C GLY A 8 -0.28 -16.27 -22.29
N ALA A 9 -0.05 -15.15 -22.97
CA ALA A 9 0.27 -13.89 -22.29
C ALA A 9 -0.96 -13.29 -21.56
N VAL A 10 -2.12 -13.23 -22.21
CA VAL A 10 -3.35 -12.66 -21.63
C VAL A 10 -3.84 -13.51 -20.46
N GLN A 11 -3.79 -14.85 -20.61
CA GLN A 11 -4.19 -15.77 -19.54
C GLN A 11 -3.21 -15.74 -18.35
N THR A 12 -1.91 -15.57 -18.63
CA THR A 12 -0.88 -15.40 -17.58
C THR A 12 -1.09 -14.08 -16.84
N LEU A 13 -1.35 -12.98 -17.55
CA LEU A 13 -1.65 -11.68 -16.93
C LEU A 13 -2.93 -11.76 -16.09
N LEU A 14 -3.99 -12.37 -16.60
CA LEU A 14 -5.25 -12.54 -15.86
C LEU A 14 -5.06 -13.37 -14.58
N TRP A 15 -4.24 -14.43 -14.65
CA TRP A 15 -3.86 -15.23 -13.49
C TRP A 15 -3.08 -14.41 -12.46
N CYS A 16 -2.08 -13.63 -12.89
CA CYS A 16 -1.33 -12.72 -12.02
C CYS A 16 -2.26 -11.70 -11.33
N CYS A 17 -3.19 -11.09 -12.06
CA CYS A 17 -4.15 -10.14 -11.49
C CYS A 17 -5.06 -10.81 -10.44
N SER A 18 -5.54 -12.02 -10.71
CA SER A 18 -6.38 -12.78 -9.77
C SER A 18 -5.65 -13.11 -8.46
N GLN A 19 -4.38 -13.55 -8.57
CA GLN A 19 -3.55 -13.84 -7.41
C GLN A 19 -3.22 -12.57 -6.60
N SER A 20 -2.98 -11.47 -7.29
CA SER A 20 -2.73 -10.16 -6.68
C SER A 20 -3.94 -9.67 -5.88
N ALA A 21 -5.13 -9.73 -6.48
CA ALA A 21 -6.38 -9.35 -5.80
C ALA A 21 -6.66 -10.22 -4.56
N SER A 22 -6.44 -11.53 -4.69
CA SER A 22 -6.62 -12.49 -3.58
C SER A 22 -5.67 -12.21 -2.42
N PHE A 23 -4.40 -11.88 -2.72
CA PHE A 23 -3.40 -11.52 -1.70
C PHE A 23 -3.77 -10.22 -0.97
N ILE A 24 -4.15 -9.17 -1.70
CA ILE A 24 -4.59 -7.90 -1.08
C ILE A 24 -5.79 -8.15 -0.16
N PHE A 25 -6.81 -8.87 -0.66
CA PHE A 25 -8.02 -9.15 0.12
C PHE A 25 -7.70 -9.93 1.40
N ALA A 26 -6.87 -10.97 1.32
CA ALA A 26 -6.46 -11.73 2.49
C ALA A 26 -5.71 -10.86 3.51
N ASN A 27 -4.81 -9.97 3.07
CA ASN A 27 -4.06 -9.12 3.98
C ASN A 27 -4.92 -8.03 4.62
N VAL A 28 -5.83 -7.39 3.85
CA VAL A 28 -6.77 -6.37 4.35
C VAL A 28 -7.67 -6.95 5.45
N ASN A 29 -8.23 -8.14 5.24
CA ASN A 29 -9.09 -8.79 6.23
C ASN A 29 -8.34 -9.24 7.50
N ASN A 30 -7.02 -9.35 7.42
CA ASN A 30 -6.16 -9.73 8.55
C ASN A 30 -5.54 -8.52 9.27
N ILE A 31 -5.85 -7.28 8.88
CA ILE A 31 -5.39 -6.09 9.61
C ILE A 31 -6.12 -6.06 10.96
N PRO A 32 -5.40 -6.17 12.10
CA PRO A 32 -6.03 -6.07 13.40
C PRO A 32 -6.55 -4.65 13.62
N VAL A 33 -7.67 -4.45 14.31
CA VAL A 33 -8.11 -3.11 14.72
C VAL A 33 -7.02 -2.48 15.60
N LEU A 34 -6.59 -1.25 15.27
CA LEU A 34 -5.57 -0.54 16.03
C LEU A 34 -6.02 -0.36 17.49
N ASN A 35 -5.14 -0.73 18.41
CA ASN A 35 -5.30 -0.53 19.83
C ASN A 35 -3.98 -0.03 20.44
N GLY A 36 -3.99 0.29 21.73
CA GLY A 36 -2.82 0.86 22.41
C GLY A 36 -1.58 -0.04 22.47
N THR A 37 -1.67 -1.33 22.15
CA THR A 37 -0.57 -2.29 22.32
C THR A 37 -0.12 -2.94 21.01
N ASN A 38 -0.89 -2.83 19.93
CA ASN A 38 -0.64 -3.57 18.68
C ASN A 38 -0.06 -2.72 17.53
N PHE A 39 0.37 -1.48 17.79
CA PHE A 39 0.82 -0.53 16.76
C PHE A 39 1.83 -1.12 15.78
N LYS A 40 2.86 -1.85 16.27
CA LYS A 40 3.88 -2.46 15.40
C LYS A 40 3.25 -3.42 14.38
N LYS A 41 2.42 -4.34 14.86
CA LYS A 41 1.75 -5.34 14.02
C LYS A 41 0.72 -4.72 13.09
N TRP A 42 -0.06 -3.76 13.58
CA TRP A 42 -1.01 -3.00 12.77
C TRP A 42 -0.30 -2.28 11.61
N LYS A 43 0.79 -1.55 11.93
CA LYS A 43 1.58 -0.79 10.96
C LYS A 43 2.19 -1.69 9.88
N GLU A 44 2.76 -2.84 10.26
CA GLU A 44 3.32 -3.80 9.29
C GLU A 44 2.28 -4.25 8.26
N HIS A 45 1.08 -4.65 8.70
CA HIS A 45 0.02 -5.10 7.79
C HIS A 45 -0.51 -3.97 6.89
N VAL A 46 -0.64 -2.75 7.42
CA VAL A 46 -1.08 -1.58 6.64
C VAL A 46 -0.05 -1.23 5.56
N ILE A 47 1.24 -1.23 5.88
CA ILE A 47 2.30 -0.93 4.90
C ILE A 47 2.36 -1.99 3.79
N ILE A 48 2.21 -3.27 4.11
CA ILE A 48 2.21 -4.34 3.10
C ILE A 48 1.08 -4.14 2.08
N VAL A 49 -0.13 -3.87 2.57
CA VAL A 49 -1.30 -3.66 1.70
C VAL A 49 -1.11 -2.42 0.83
N LEU A 50 -0.70 -1.30 1.42
CA LEU A 50 -0.50 -0.04 0.69
C LEU A 50 0.65 -0.14 -0.32
N GLY A 51 1.77 -0.76 0.06
CA GLY A 51 2.91 -0.96 -0.82
C GLY A 51 2.61 -1.91 -1.99
N TYR A 52 1.69 -2.86 -1.81
CA TYR A 52 1.23 -3.72 -2.90
C TYR A 52 0.27 -3.01 -3.87
N MET A 53 -0.37 -1.91 -3.44
CA MET A 53 -1.24 -1.08 -4.27
C MET A 53 -0.53 0.17 -4.82
N ASP A 54 0.78 0.31 -4.61
CA ASP A 54 1.56 1.53 -4.88
C ASP A 54 0.98 2.80 -4.22
N LEU A 55 0.28 2.63 -3.09
CA LEU A 55 -0.32 3.71 -2.28
C LEU A 55 0.55 4.09 -1.07
N ASP A 56 1.74 3.50 -0.92
CA ASP A 56 2.65 3.78 0.19
C ASP A 56 3.53 5.02 -0.02
N TYR A 57 3.32 5.79 -1.10
CA TYR A 57 4.13 6.97 -1.43
C TYR A 57 4.24 7.96 -0.26
N ALA A 58 3.12 8.36 0.33
CA ALA A 58 3.09 9.27 1.49
C ALA A 58 3.66 8.66 2.78
N LEU A 59 3.87 7.34 2.83
CA LEU A 59 4.49 6.64 3.96
C LEU A 59 6.00 6.46 3.78
N ARG A 60 6.51 6.56 2.55
CA ARG A 60 7.94 6.49 2.21
C ARG A 60 8.63 7.84 2.34
N GLU A 61 7.90 8.92 2.06
CA GLU A 61 8.41 10.27 2.25
C GLU A 61 8.64 10.52 3.75
N ASP A 62 9.81 11.10 4.07
CA ASP A 62 10.06 11.58 5.42
C ASP A 62 8.98 12.58 5.80
N ARG A 63 8.59 12.58 7.08
CA ARG A 63 7.65 13.59 7.59
C ARG A 63 8.19 14.97 7.18
N PRO A 64 7.37 15.83 6.56
CA PRO A 64 7.80 17.19 6.27
C PRO A 64 8.26 17.86 7.58
N PRO A 65 9.35 18.65 7.54
CA PRO A 65 9.85 19.30 8.74
C PRO A 65 8.75 20.15 9.38
N ASP A 66 8.72 20.17 10.71
CA ASP A 66 7.77 20.99 11.46
C ASP A 66 7.88 22.45 10.99
N LEU A 67 6.72 23.11 10.89
CA LEU A 67 6.68 24.52 10.50
C LEU A 67 7.45 25.35 11.53
N THR A 68 8.56 25.94 11.12
CA THR A 68 9.31 26.91 11.94
C THR A 68 8.79 28.33 11.70
N SER A 69 9.16 29.27 12.56
CA SER A 69 8.82 30.69 12.39
C SER A 69 9.32 31.26 11.04
N ALA A 70 10.30 30.61 10.43
CA ALA A 70 10.88 30.92 9.12
C ALA A 70 10.16 30.25 7.93
N SER A 71 9.11 29.43 8.15
CA SER A 71 8.39 28.79 7.04
C SER A 71 7.64 29.79 6.17
N THR A 72 7.71 29.59 4.84
CA THR A 72 7.08 30.45 3.84
C THR A 72 5.55 30.34 3.92
N ALA A 73 4.83 31.39 3.53
CA ALA A 73 3.36 31.39 3.49
C ALA A 73 2.78 30.20 2.71
N GLU A 74 3.45 29.77 1.64
CA GLU A 74 3.07 28.59 0.83
C GLU A 74 3.21 27.28 1.61
N GLN A 75 4.28 27.10 2.39
CA GLN A 75 4.49 25.92 3.24
C GLN A 75 3.45 25.84 4.38
N ARG A 76 2.96 26.99 4.84
CA ARG A 76 1.87 27.08 5.84
C ARG A 76 0.49 26.81 5.23
N SER A 77 0.35 26.93 3.91
CA SER A 77 -0.92 26.77 3.19
C SER A 77 -1.23 25.32 2.81
N THR A 78 -0.26 24.41 2.87
CA THR A 78 -0.42 23.01 2.45
C THR A 78 -0.94 22.09 3.57
N VAL A 79 -1.29 22.64 4.74
CA VAL A 79 -1.87 21.89 5.87
C VAL A 79 -3.36 22.23 6.01
N LEU A 80 -4.17 21.88 5.01
CA LEU A 80 -5.63 21.78 5.08
C LEU A 80 -6.08 20.56 4.27
#